data_AF-A0AAW1NSY6-F1
#
_entry.id   AF-A0AAW1NSY6-F1
#
_cell.length_a   1.000
_cell.length_b   1.000
_cell.length_c   1.000
_cell.angle_alpha   90.00
_cell.angle_beta   90.00
_cell.angle_gamma   90.00
#
_symmetry.space_group_name_H-M   'P 1'
#
loop_
_entity.id
_entity.type
_entity.pdbx_description
1 polymer ?
#
loop_
_entity_poly.entity_id
_entity_poly.type
_entity_poly.pdbx_seq_one_letter_code
_entity_poly.pdbx_strand_id
1 'polypeptide(L)'
;MPSKDLLDQFNLTRNPFTDRTAEKTNLDQTSTYCHSDLQGFAPSETTYIFFGRRGSGKTTIRMQMQKAYEEYNESAKHHGSHGHFVADLCRPGHMTACLRAFQSAVGCNDDNWDAQFGDAWTSADMVDCILSFAATSIVARLTDPTAGEEGKIMLSRVRSDPRAAKQLLLLAHLYARTDSASLATLRRELLPLQYSNTQIGLGLVATASVAAGVGAAANSPDVADAVAAPFEALWDEVGRGAPALHNHPRITFAATAAAAGAAVWYYRRYARQRNYARAVQLISCVRVVKQQPPELMASLLSRLFNPQDRVDTIRSLCIGISAHQKLDLLTSLVRLLGFESVAVFGDCFDEVSLLDPVQYPGAIKAFAKEVCRNDLLNFGRLHFFFPDSRLSLDLNTDKTLKEARFDRHFVRDLTWSRFQLEQLAERRFIAAQRPSGSAAGTMEASANGPGKGPTAFSSLFEKVRVEDFSSYLAKLSTPRELMIMMTEILARMEAHPDKSLEAQDMEIAVTKALEQAV
;
A
#
# COMPACT_ATOMS: atom_id res chain seq x y z
N MET A 1 -43.77 6.11 -38.96
CA MET A 1 -42.80 7.21 -39.12
C MET A 1 -41.49 6.74 -38.52
N PRO A 2 -40.33 6.97 -39.15
CA PRO A 2 -39.07 6.53 -38.57
C PRO A 2 -38.80 7.41 -37.36
N SER A 3 -38.79 6.82 -36.16
CA SER A 3 -38.28 7.44 -34.95
C SER A 3 -36.87 7.90 -35.26
N LYS A 4 -36.67 9.21 -35.44
CA LYS A 4 -35.33 9.77 -35.50
C LYS A 4 -34.67 9.38 -34.19
N ASP A 5 -33.56 8.66 -34.29
CA ASP A 5 -32.74 8.34 -33.14
C ASP A 5 -32.43 9.65 -32.41
N LEU A 6 -32.79 9.71 -31.13
CA LEU A 6 -32.59 10.91 -30.32
C LEU A 6 -31.11 11.28 -30.29
N LEU A 7 -30.22 10.28 -30.38
CA LEU A 7 -28.78 10.50 -30.46
C LEU A 7 -28.41 11.25 -31.75
N ASP A 8 -28.96 10.84 -32.90
CA ASP A 8 -28.75 11.53 -34.18
C ASP A 8 -29.29 12.96 -34.17
N GLN A 9 -30.40 13.22 -33.45
CA GLN A 9 -30.96 14.56 -33.33
C GLN A 9 -29.98 15.55 -32.67
N PHE A 10 -29.24 15.09 -31.67
CA PHE A 10 -28.31 15.89 -30.88
C PHE A 10 -26.84 15.70 -31.30
N ASN A 11 -26.59 14.99 -32.41
CA ASN A 11 -25.26 14.61 -32.89
C ASN A 11 -24.44 13.85 -31.82
N LEU A 12 -25.09 13.00 -31.02
CA LEU A 12 -24.44 12.21 -29.98
C LEU A 12 -24.00 10.86 -30.56
N THR A 13 -22.76 10.48 -30.29
CA THR A 13 -22.24 9.15 -30.66
C THR A 13 -22.73 8.04 -29.74
N ARG A 14 -23.14 8.40 -28.52
CA ARG A 14 -23.66 7.52 -27.47
C ARG A 14 -24.39 8.34 -26.41
N ASN A 15 -25.17 7.69 -25.55
CA ASN A 15 -25.76 8.35 -24.39
C ASN A 15 -24.69 8.72 -23.33
N PRO A 16 -24.44 10.02 -23.06
CA PRO A 16 -23.36 10.49 -22.17
C PRO A 16 -23.56 10.16 -20.68
N PHE A 17 -24.75 9.74 -20.28
CA PHE A 17 -25.14 9.58 -18.88
C PHE A 17 -25.28 8.11 -18.44
N THR A 18 -25.14 7.16 -19.36
CA THR A 18 -25.23 5.73 -19.09
C THR A 18 -24.06 5.21 -18.24
N ASP A 19 -22.85 5.74 -18.47
CA ASP A 19 -21.66 5.32 -17.73
C ASP A 19 -21.60 6.00 -16.35
N ARG A 20 -22.03 5.25 -15.32
CA ARG A 20 -22.15 5.71 -13.92
C ARG A 20 -20.87 5.54 -13.10
N THR A 21 -19.97 4.63 -13.50
CA THR A 21 -18.73 4.29 -12.78
C THR A 21 -17.53 4.90 -13.46
N ALA A 22 -16.80 5.78 -12.77
CA ALA A 22 -15.68 6.52 -13.35
C ALA A 22 -14.54 5.63 -13.90
N GLU A 23 -14.36 4.40 -13.42
CA GLU A 23 -13.28 3.52 -13.89
C GLU A 23 -13.57 2.85 -15.24
N LYS A 24 -14.85 2.62 -15.54
CA LYS A 24 -15.29 1.93 -16.78
C LYS A 24 -15.69 2.91 -17.87
N THR A 25 -15.68 4.19 -17.55
CA THR A 25 -16.07 5.23 -18.48
C THR A 25 -14.95 5.46 -19.50
N ASN A 26 -15.24 5.28 -20.80
CA ASN A 26 -14.42 5.81 -21.90
C ASN A 26 -14.54 7.35 -21.98
N LEU A 27 -14.48 8.02 -20.84
CA LEU A 27 -14.72 9.45 -20.71
C LEU A 27 -13.41 10.18 -21.02
N ASP A 28 -13.44 11.01 -22.07
CA ASP A 28 -12.37 11.95 -22.41
C ASP A 28 -12.09 12.86 -21.20
N GLN A 29 -10.87 13.39 -21.03
CA GLN A 29 -10.52 14.30 -19.93
C GLN A 29 -11.51 15.47 -19.82
N THR A 30 -12.03 15.92 -20.96
CA THR A 30 -13.03 17.00 -21.08
C THR A 30 -14.39 16.67 -20.46
N SER A 31 -14.73 15.40 -20.31
CA SER A 31 -16.03 14.93 -19.80
C SER A 31 -16.04 14.71 -18.28
N THR A 32 -14.87 14.85 -17.64
CA THR A 32 -14.76 14.85 -16.18
C THR A 32 -14.82 16.29 -15.67
N TYR A 33 -15.68 16.52 -14.68
CA TYR A 33 -15.64 17.78 -13.93
C TYR A 33 -14.47 17.72 -12.95
N CYS A 34 -13.58 18.71 -13.01
CA CYS A 34 -12.56 18.90 -12.00
C CYS A 34 -13.19 19.78 -10.91
N HIS A 35 -13.28 19.25 -9.69
CA HIS A 35 -13.75 20.04 -8.56
C HIS A 35 -12.88 21.30 -8.43
N SER A 36 -13.48 22.46 -8.18
CA SER A 36 -12.78 23.77 -8.18
C SER A 36 -11.51 23.75 -7.32
N ASP A 37 -11.57 23.05 -6.19
CA ASP A 37 -10.47 22.96 -5.22
C ASP A 37 -9.27 22.14 -5.72
N LEU A 38 -9.41 21.42 -6.82
CA LEU A 38 -8.40 20.56 -7.43
C LEU A 38 -7.98 21.05 -8.82
N GLN A 39 -8.53 22.18 -9.27
CA GLN A 39 -8.13 22.77 -10.52
C GLN A 39 -6.65 23.21 -10.42
N GLY A 40 -5.81 22.65 -11.30
CA GLY A 40 -4.36 22.87 -11.23
C GLY A 40 -3.67 22.14 -10.09
N PHE A 41 -4.28 21.06 -9.57
CA PHE A 41 -3.65 20.19 -8.59
C PHE A 41 -2.26 19.74 -9.10
N ALA A 42 -1.26 19.98 -8.26
CA ALA A 42 0.09 19.47 -8.44
C ALA A 42 0.45 18.63 -7.20
N PRO A 43 1.20 17.51 -7.38
CA PRO A 43 1.72 16.75 -6.26
C PRO A 43 2.41 17.65 -5.23
N SER A 44 1.92 17.63 -3.99
CA SER A 44 2.43 18.45 -2.88
C SER A 44 2.55 17.62 -1.61
N GLU A 45 3.17 18.16 -0.56
CA GLU A 45 3.31 17.45 0.72
C GLU A 45 1.98 17.29 1.47
N THR A 46 0.93 17.98 1.02
CA THR A 46 -0.36 18.02 1.70
C THR A 46 -1.06 16.66 1.67
N THR A 47 -1.60 16.27 2.82
CA THR A 47 -2.51 15.12 2.97
C THR A 47 -3.94 15.57 2.66
N TYR A 48 -4.63 14.82 1.79
CA TYR A 48 -6.01 15.06 1.38
C TYR A 48 -6.91 13.93 1.85
N ILE A 49 -7.99 14.28 2.54
CA ILE A 49 -9.03 13.35 2.97
C ILE A 49 -10.38 13.88 2.49
N PHE A 50 -11.04 13.08 1.67
CA PHE A 50 -12.36 13.39 1.13
C PHE A 50 -13.40 12.47 1.73
N PHE A 51 -14.41 13.04 2.36
CA PHE A 51 -15.62 12.32 2.77
C PHE A 51 -16.71 12.60 1.75
N GLY A 52 -17.51 11.60 1.39
CA GLY A 52 -18.64 11.86 0.52
C GLY A 52 -19.52 10.65 0.26
N ARG A 53 -20.76 10.92 -0.10
CA ARG A 53 -21.77 9.88 -0.38
C ARG A 53 -21.34 9.00 -1.54
N ARG A 54 -21.95 7.82 -1.62
CA ARG A 54 -21.77 6.95 -2.79
C ARG A 54 -22.16 7.74 -4.05
N GLY A 55 -21.29 7.71 -5.06
CA GLY A 55 -21.52 8.48 -6.30
C GLY A 55 -21.19 9.97 -6.24
N SER A 56 -20.56 10.47 -5.17
CA SER A 56 -20.11 11.87 -5.03
C SER A 56 -18.88 12.24 -5.87
N GLY A 57 -18.38 11.35 -6.74
CA GLY A 57 -17.22 11.63 -7.61
C GLY A 57 -15.84 11.43 -6.96
N LYS A 58 -15.75 10.80 -5.77
CA LYS A 58 -14.48 10.44 -5.09
C LYS A 58 -13.47 9.77 -6.03
N THR A 59 -13.91 8.72 -6.71
CA THR A 59 -13.09 7.95 -7.65
C THR A 59 -12.60 8.80 -8.82
N THR A 60 -13.43 9.72 -9.34
CA THR A 60 -13.01 10.66 -10.40
C THR A 60 -11.89 11.58 -9.92
N ILE A 61 -12.02 12.11 -8.70
CA ILE A 61 -10.99 12.94 -8.08
C ILE A 61 -9.69 12.14 -7.88
N ARG A 62 -9.79 10.92 -7.33
CA ARG A 62 -8.63 10.04 -7.16
C ARG A 62 -7.89 9.85 -8.47
N MET A 63 -8.59 9.50 -9.54
CA MET A 63 -7.96 9.28 -10.85
C MET A 63 -7.31 10.55 -11.40
N GLN A 64 -7.94 11.73 -11.22
CA GLN A 64 -7.34 13.01 -11.60
C GLN A 64 -6.03 13.26 -10.83
N MET A 65 -6.02 13.02 -9.52
CA MET A 65 -4.83 13.16 -8.70
C MET A 65 -3.75 12.15 -9.12
N GLN A 66 -4.10 10.87 -9.30
CA GLN A 66 -3.16 9.84 -9.77
C GLN A 66 -2.53 10.21 -11.11
N LYS A 67 -3.32 10.71 -12.07
CA LYS A 67 -2.82 11.21 -13.36
C LYS A 67 -1.84 12.37 -13.19
N ALA A 68 -2.10 13.30 -12.28
CA ALA A 68 -1.16 14.40 -11.99
C ALA A 68 0.17 13.88 -11.39
N TYR A 69 0.13 12.82 -10.57
CA TYR A 69 1.35 12.15 -10.11
C TYR A 69 2.09 11.43 -11.25
N GLU A 70 1.37 10.80 -12.18
CA GLU A 70 1.97 10.16 -13.36
C GLU A 70 2.68 11.18 -14.26
N GLU A 71 2.00 12.28 -14.61
CA GLU A 71 2.56 13.40 -15.39
C GLU A 71 3.80 13.99 -14.71
N TYR A 72 3.73 14.21 -13.39
CA TYR A 72 4.86 14.66 -12.61
C TYR A 72 6.02 13.67 -12.67
N ASN A 73 5.76 12.38 -12.46
CA ASN A 73 6.79 11.34 -12.49
C ASN A 73 7.45 11.20 -13.87
N GLU A 74 6.69 11.37 -14.95
CA GLU A 74 7.25 11.43 -16.31
C GLU A 74 8.18 12.63 -16.49
N SER A 75 7.77 13.82 -16.02
CA SER A 75 8.61 15.01 -16.06
C SER A 75 9.88 14.87 -15.21
N ALA A 76 9.79 14.20 -14.05
CA ALA A 76 10.89 13.97 -13.12
C ALA A 76 11.97 13.04 -13.71
N LYS A 77 11.57 12.07 -14.56
CA LYS A 77 12.51 11.18 -15.27
C LYS A 77 13.49 11.95 -16.15
N HIS A 78 13.05 13.03 -16.78
CA HIS A 78 13.94 13.90 -17.57
C HIS A 78 15.00 14.61 -16.71
N HIS A 79 14.76 14.76 -15.41
CA HIS A 79 15.67 15.35 -14.43
C HIS A 79 16.46 14.32 -13.62
N GLY A 80 16.37 13.04 -13.99
CA GLY A 80 17.11 11.94 -13.35
C GLY A 80 16.47 11.38 -12.07
N SER A 81 15.22 11.72 -11.79
CA SER A 81 14.43 11.23 -10.64
C SER A 81 13.33 10.27 -11.13
N HIS A 82 12.94 9.28 -10.33
CA HIS A 82 11.75 8.46 -10.61
C HIS A 82 10.43 9.12 -10.16
N GLY A 83 10.49 10.38 -9.68
CA GLY A 83 9.37 11.10 -9.11
C GLY A 83 8.92 10.50 -7.78
N HIS A 84 7.62 10.48 -7.51
CA HIS A 84 7.04 9.90 -6.30
C HIS A 84 6.64 8.44 -6.48
N PHE A 85 6.98 7.61 -5.49
CA PHE A 85 6.50 6.23 -5.43
C PHE A 85 5.05 6.20 -4.97
N VAL A 86 4.16 5.76 -5.86
CA VAL A 86 2.72 5.67 -5.57
C VAL A 86 2.38 4.31 -4.97
N ALA A 87 1.93 4.32 -3.72
CA ALA A 87 1.35 3.16 -3.04
C ALA A 87 -0.18 3.20 -3.16
N ASP A 88 -0.74 2.30 -3.96
CA ASP A 88 -2.17 2.30 -4.27
C ASP A 88 -2.93 1.21 -3.51
N LEU A 89 -3.55 1.59 -2.39
CA LEU A 89 -4.40 0.70 -1.61
C LEU A 89 -5.75 0.39 -2.29
N CYS A 90 -6.11 1.13 -3.34
CA CYS A 90 -7.33 0.93 -4.12
C CYS A 90 -7.22 -0.28 -5.05
N ARG A 91 -6.02 -0.87 -5.20
CA ARG A 91 -5.83 -2.05 -6.05
C ARG A 91 -6.81 -3.15 -5.62
N PRO A 92 -7.66 -3.66 -6.55
CA PRO A 92 -8.71 -4.61 -6.21
C PRO A 92 -8.19 -5.78 -5.38
N GLY A 93 -8.87 -6.04 -4.26
CA GLY A 93 -8.58 -7.15 -3.35
C GLY A 93 -7.40 -6.94 -2.40
N HIS A 94 -6.57 -5.90 -2.55
CA HIS A 94 -5.41 -5.70 -1.66
C HIS A 94 -5.83 -5.48 -0.21
N MET A 95 -6.71 -4.51 0.03
CA MET A 95 -7.22 -4.19 1.36
C MET A 95 -8.05 -5.34 1.94
N THR A 96 -8.91 -5.98 1.13
CA THR A 96 -9.66 -7.17 1.55
C THR A 96 -8.74 -8.28 2.05
N ALA A 97 -7.66 -8.58 1.34
CA ALA A 97 -6.70 -9.59 1.77
C ALA A 97 -5.93 -9.15 3.02
N CYS A 98 -5.65 -7.85 3.21
CA CYS A 98 -5.06 -7.34 4.44
C CYS A 98 -5.96 -7.55 5.66
N LEU A 99 -7.23 -7.18 5.52
CA LEU A 99 -8.20 -7.28 6.62
C LEU A 99 -8.56 -8.73 6.92
N ARG A 100 -8.62 -9.63 5.92
CA ARG A 100 -8.82 -11.06 6.15
C ARG A 100 -7.65 -11.70 6.91
N ALA A 101 -6.41 -11.32 6.57
CA ALA A 101 -5.24 -11.74 7.34
C ALA A 101 -5.29 -11.21 8.78
N PHE A 102 -5.69 -9.94 8.96
CA PHE A 102 -5.86 -9.33 10.27
C PHE A 102 -6.94 -10.01 11.11
N GLN A 103 -8.12 -10.24 10.53
CA GLN A 103 -9.23 -10.98 11.14
C GLN A 103 -8.75 -12.35 11.66
N SER A 104 -8.01 -13.09 10.82
CA SER A 104 -7.42 -14.37 11.23
C SER A 104 -6.37 -14.23 12.33
N ALA A 105 -5.51 -13.21 12.27
CA ALA A 105 -4.42 -13.01 13.24
C ALA A 105 -4.92 -12.61 14.64
N VAL A 106 -6.03 -11.87 14.72
CA VAL A 106 -6.66 -11.48 15.99
C VAL A 106 -7.61 -12.58 16.51
N GLY A 107 -7.95 -13.57 15.68
CA GLY A 107 -8.88 -14.64 16.05
C GLY A 107 -10.34 -14.22 15.99
N CYS A 108 -10.65 -13.19 15.21
CA CYS A 108 -12.02 -12.73 14.99
C CYS A 108 -12.72 -13.62 13.95
N ASN A 109 -14.04 -13.67 14.02
CA ASN A 109 -14.92 -14.22 12.98
C ASN A 109 -15.82 -13.10 12.44
N ASP A 110 -16.68 -13.40 11.46
CA ASP A 110 -17.58 -12.38 10.89
C ASP A 110 -18.60 -11.88 11.94
N ASP A 111 -19.01 -12.71 12.91
CA ASP A 111 -20.00 -12.36 13.94
C ASP A 111 -19.50 -11.34 14.98
N ASN A 112 -18.21 -11.38 15.33
CA ASN A 112 -17.62 -10.51 16.35
C ASN A 112 -16.73 -9.39 15.77
N TRP A 113 -16.60 -9.34 14.44
CA TRP A 113 -15.69 -8.45 13.74
C TRP A 113 -15.93 -6.98 14.08
N ASP A 114 -17.19 -6.52 14.01
CA ASP A 114 -17.51 -5.09 14.18
C ASP A 114 -17.10 -4.57 15.57
N ALA A 115 -17.34 -5.38 16.61
CA ALA A 115 -17.02 -5.01 17.98
C ALA A 115 -15.51 -5.07 18.25
N GLN A 116 -14.82 -6.10 17.78
CA GLN A 116 -13.40 -6.30 18.11
C GLN A 116 -12.46 -5.46 17.25
N PHE A 117 -12.87 -5.09 16.03
CA PHE A 117 -12.02 -4.35 15.11
C PHE A 117 -11.59 -3.01 15.72
N GLY A 118 -12.53 -2.27 16.34
CA GLY A 118 -12.26 -0.95 16.92
C GLY A 118 -11.22 -0.96 18.04
N ASP A 119 -11.16 -2.04 18.83
CA ASP A 119 -10.23 -2.18 19.94
C ASP A 119 -8.85 -2.71 19.50
N ALA A 120 -8.82 -3.52 18.44
CA ALA A 120 -7.60 -4.20 18.00
C ALA A 120 -6.84 -3.46 16.88
N TRP A 121 -7.55 -2.75 16.01
CA TRP A 121 -6.99 -2.07 14.84
C TRP A 121 -6.29 -0.78 15.24
N THR A 122 -5.09 -0.57 14.69
CA THR A 122 -4.28 0.62 14.97
C THR A 122 -3.73 1.24 13.70
N SER A 123 -3.29 2.50 13.78
CA SER A 123 -2.55 3.17 12.71
C SER A 123 -1.32 2.38 12.24
N ALA A 124 -0.70 1.57 13.10
CA ALA A 124 0.42 0.70 12.70
C ALA A 124 -0.03 -0.40 11.71
N ASP A 125 -1.21 -0.98 11.89
CA ASP A 125 -1.76 -2.00 10.97
C ASP A 125 -2.17 -1.39 9.63
N MET A 126 -2.65 -0.14 9.65
CA MET A 126 -2.86 0.63 8.42
C MET A 126 -1.57 0.79 7.62
N VAL A 127 -0.48 1.21 8.29
CA VAL A 127 0.83 1.31 7.63
C VAL A 127 1.35 -0.04 7.19
N ASP A 128 1.05 -1.11 7.91
CA ASP A 128 1.39 -2.47 7.48
C ASP A 128 0.71 -2.85 6.14
N CYS A 129 -0.50 -2.34 5.89
CA CYS A 129 -1.16 -2.50 4.59
C CYS A 129 -0.43 -1.74 3.48
N ILE A 130 0.06 -0.53 3.78
CA ILE A 130 0.88 0.29 2.87
C ILE A 130 2.22 -0.40 2.60
N LEU A 131 2.90 -0.88 3.64
CA LEU A 131 4.14 -1.65 3.52
C LEU A 131 3.94 -2.93 2.72
N SER A 132 2.81 -3.63 2.88
CA SER A 132 2.48 -4.80 2.06
C SER A 132 2.38 -4.47 0.59
N PHE A 133 1.70 -3.38 0.22
CA PHE A 133 1.67 -2.93 -1.16
C PHE A 133 3.06 -2.54 -1.65
N ALA A 134 3.75 -1.68 -0.92
CA ALA A 134 5.04 -1.12 -1.30
C ALA A 134 6.11 -2.21 -1.46
N ALA A 135 6.24 -3.12 -0.48
CA ALA A 135 7.16 -4.24 -0.54
C ALA A 135 6.85 -5.15 -1.73
N THR A 136 5.57 -5.46 -1.99
CA THR A 136 5.18 -6.27 -3.15
C THR A 136 5.57 -5.59 -4.46
N SER A 137 5.29 -4.30 -4.61
CA SER A 137 5.63 -3.55 -5.83
C SER A 137 7.13 -3.36 -6.02
N ILE A 138 7.88 -3.09 -4.94
CA ILE A 138 9.34 -2.94 -5.00
C ILE A 138 9.99 -4.28 -5.36
N VAL A 139 9.61 -5.37 -4.71
CA VAL A 139 10.14 -6.70 -5.02
C VAL A 139 9.82 -7.10 -6.46
N ALA A 140 8.60 -6.84 -6.93
CA ALA A 140 8.24 -7.07 -8.33
C ALA A 140 9.19 -6.31 -9.26
N ARG A 141 9.38 -4.99 -9.09
CA ARG A 141 10.28 -4.18 -9.94
C ARG A 141 11.74 -4.62 -9.90
N LEU A 142 12.23 -5.10 -8.75
CA LEU A 142 13.61 -5.56 -8.58
C LEU A 142 13.88 -6.96 -9.13
N THR A 143 12.84 -7.81 -9.21
CA THR A 143 12.98 -9.22 -9.61
C THR A 143 12.40 -9.52 -10.98
N ASP A 144 11.63 -8.58 -11.55
CA ASP A 144 11.06 -8.70 -12.87
C ASP A 144 12.17 -8.71 -13.95
N PRO A 145 12.31 -9.81 -14.71
CA PRO A 145 13.31 -9.89 -15.78
C PRO A 145 13.06 -8.90 -16.91
N THR A 146 11.82 -8.39 -17.05
CA THR A 146 11.42 -7.45 -18.10
C THR A 146 11.62 -5.98 -17.69
N ALA A 147 11.83 -5.69 -16.40
CA ALA A 147 12.05 -4.34 -15.88
C ALA A 147 13.39 -3.70 -16.35
N GLY A 148 14.17 -4.40 -17.17
CA GLY A 148 15.33 -3.86 -17.86
C GLY A 148 16.46 -3.43 -16.94
N GLU A 149 17.10 -2.31 -17.28
CA GLU A 149 18.23 -1.75 -16.52
C GLU A 149 17.79 -1.04 -15.24
N GLU A 150 16.56 -0.53 -15.17
CA GLU A 150 16.05 0.21 -14.00
C GLU A 150 16.07 -0.67 -12.73
N GLY A 151 15.51 -1.88 -12.82
CA GLY A 151 15.50 -2.83 -11.70
C GLY A 151 16.91 -3.21 -11.23
N LYS A 152 17.86 -3.35 -12.16
CA LYS A 152 19.27 -3.67 -11.85
C LYS A 152 19.98 -2.50 -11.16
N ILE A 153 19.73 -1.26 -11.59
CA ILE A 153 20.27 -0.05 -10.97
C ILE A 153 19.70 0.10 -9.55
N MET A 154 18.40 -0.10 -9.37
CA MET A 154 17.77 -0.07 -8.05
C MET A 154 18.37 -1.15 -7.12
N LEU A 155 18.55 -2.37 -7.64
CA LEU A 155 19.14 -3.48 -6.88
C LEU A 155 20.60 -3.19 -6.50
N SER A 156 21.39 -2.58 -7.38
CA SER A 156 22.79 -2.22 -7.09
C SER A 156 22.89 -1.13 -6.03
N ARG A 157 21.99 -0.13 -6.04
CA ARG A 157 21.88 0.88 -4.98
C ARG A 157 21.58 0.24 -3.63
N VAL A 158 20.60 -0.68 -3.56
CA VAL A 158 20.29 -1.39 -2.32
C VAL A 158 21.47 -2.27 -1.86
N ARG A 159 22.14 -2.96 -2.79
CA ARG A 159 23.32 -3.79 -2.46
C ARG A 159 24.48 -2.96 -1.90
N SER A 160 24.61 -1.72 -2.34
CA SER A 160 25.66 -0.80 -1.87
C SER A 160 25.43 -0.29 -0.44
N ASP A 161 24.20 -0.34 0.07
CA ASP A 161 23.85 0.04 1.44
C ASP A 161 23.43 -1.20 2.26
N PRO A 162 24.31 -1.71 3.15
CA PRO A 162 24.00 -2.87 3.98
C PRO A 162 22.77 -2.70 4.87
N ARG A 163 22.45 -1.47 5.30
CA ARG A 163 21.26 -1.20 6.13
C ARG A 163 20.00 -1.33 5.28
N ALA A 164 19.99 -0.71 4.09
CA ALA A 164 18.88 -0.82 3.16
C ALA A 164 18.67 -2.25 2.66
N ALA A 165 19.73 -3.00 2.40
CA ALA A 165 19.66 -4.41 2.03
C ALA A 165 18.97 -5.26 3.12
N LYS A 166 19.34 -5.06 4.39
CA LYS A 166 18.70 -5.71 5.54
C LYS A 166 17.22 -5.34 5.66
N GLN A 167 16.92 -4.04 5.55
CA GLN A 167 15.56 -3.52 5.60
C GLN A 167 14.70 -4.11 4.47
N LEU A 168 15.16 -4.07 3.22
CA LEU A 168 14.42 -4.59 2.09
C LEU A 168 14.20 -6.09 2.20
N LEU A 169 15.20 -6.86 2.63
CA LEU A 169 15.05 -8.30 2.86
C LEU A 169 13.98 -8.60 3.93
N LEU A 170 13.97 -7.85 5.04
CA LEU A 170 12.94 -8.02 6.06
C LEU A 170 11.56 -7.61 5.55
N LEU A 171 11.45 -6.46 4.87
CA LEU A 171 10.18 -6.01 4.30
C LEU A 171 9.64 -7.02 3.29
N ALA A 172 10.49 -7.56 2.41
CA ALA A 172 10.09 -8.55 1.44
C ALA A 172 9.53 -9.82 2.10
N HIS A 173 10.18 -10.33 3.14
CA HIS A 173 9.73 -11.59 3.78
C HIS A 173 8.57 -11.41 4.77
N LEU A 174 8.35 -10.20 5.29
CA LEU A 174 7.24 -9.93 6.23
C LEU A 174 5.99 -9.39 5.53
N TYR A 175 6.15 -8.64 4.44
CA TYR A 175 5.05 -7.85 3.86
C TYR A 175 4.74 -8.17 2.39
N ALA A 176 5.72 -8.62 1.59
CA ALA A 176 5.50 -8.81 0.16
C ALA A 176 4.64 -10.04 -0.13
N ARG A 177 3.60 -9.86 -0.95
CA ARG A 177 2.72 -10.92 -1.47
C ARG A 177 3.22 -11.36 -2.84
N THR A 178 4.37 -12.03 -2.84
CA THR A 178 5.07 -12.48 -4.04
C THR A 178 5.40 -13.97 -3.92
N ASP A 179 5.84 -14.58 -5.01
CA ASP A 179 6.21 -15.98 -5.06
C ASP A 179 7.57 -16.24 -4.37
N SER A 180 7.82 -17.51 -4.04
CA SER A 180 9.05 -17.92 -3.39
C SER A 180 10.29 -17.74 -4.25
N ALA A 181 10.17 -17.68 -5.58
CA ALA A 181 11.31 -17.53 -6.47
C ALA A 181 11.82 -16.09 -6.46
N SER A 182 10.93 -15.09 -6.52
CA SER A 182 11.32 -13.68 -6.33
C SER A 182 12.02 -13.44 -4.98
N LEU A 183 11.51 -14.02 -3.88
CA LEU A 183 12.17 -13.94 -2.58
C LEU A 183 13.52 -14.67 -2.54
N ALA A 184 13.65 -15.81 -3.22
CA ALA A 184 14.92 -16.54 -3.32
C ALA A 184 15.97 -15.74 -4.12
N THR A 185 15.56 -15.12 -5.22
CA THR A 185 16.41 -14.22 -6.03
C THR A 185 16.90 -13.06 -5.18
N LEU A 186 15.99 -12.35 -4.50
CA LEU A 186 16.35 -11.23 -3.63
C LEU A 186 17.34 -11.65 -2.53
N ARG A 187 17.12 -12.81 -1.89
CA ARG A 187 18.06 -13.36 -0.90
C ARG A 187 19.43 -13.65 -1.49
N ARG A 188 19.50 -14.26 -2.67
CA ARG A 188 20.77 -14.54 -3.33
C ARG A 188 21.55 -13.27 -3.63
N GLU A 189 20.86 -12.21 -4.03
CA GLU A 189 21.52 -10.96 -4.42
C GLU A 189 21.92 -10.09 -3.21
N LEU A 190 21.08 -10.01 -2.19
CA LEU A 190 21.25 -9.07 -1.08
C LEU A 190 21.85 -9.67 0.19
N LEU A 191 21.80 -11.00 0.37
CA LEU A 191 22.45 -11.59 1.53
C LEU A 191 23.97 -11.46 1.37
N PRO A 192 24.68 -11.01 2.41
CA PRO A 192 26.13 -11.05 2.39
C PRO A 192 26.56 -12.51 2.18
N LEU A 193 27.46 -12.74 1.23
CA LEU A 193 28.13 -14.02 1.09
C LEU A 193 28.84 -14.31 2.41
N GLN A 194 28.31 -15.24 3.20
CA GLN A 194 29.02 -15.76 4.37
C GLN A 194 30.17 -16.63 3.87
N TYR A 195 31.24 -16.01 3.38
CA TYR A 195 32.54 -16.64 3.43
C TYR A 195 33.09 -16.42 4.82
N SER A 196 32.87 -17.43 5.65
CA SER A 196 33.76 -17.64 6.78
C SER A 196 34.60 -18.89 6.57
N ASN A 197 35.35 -18.90 5.46
CA ASN A 197 36.53 -19.75 5.36
C ASN A 197 37.56 -19.40 6.45
N THR A 198 37.43 -18.23 7.10
CA THR A 198 38.25 -17.82 8.25
C THR A 198 37.64 -18.16 9.61
N GLN A 199 36.33 -18.36 9.81
CA GLN A 199 35.77 -18.91 11.07
C GLN A 199 35.63 -20.44 11.02
N ILE A 200 35.34 -21.01 9.84
CA ILE A 200 35.53 -22.45 9.60
C ILE A 200 37.03 -22.74 9.61
N GLY A 201 37.85 -21.83 9.05
CA GLY A 201 39.30 -21.87 9.12
C GLY A 201 39.86 -21.65 10.52
N LEU A 202 39.38 -20.71 11.34
CA LEU A 202 39.83 -20.59 12.74
C LEU A 202 39.31 -21.75 13.60
N GLY A 203 38.12 -22.28 13.30
CA GLY A 203 37.60 -23.47 13.96
C GLY A 203 38.45 -24.70 13.64
N LEU A 204 38.79 -24.90 12.36
CA LEU A 204 39.69 -25.95 11.88
C LEU A 204 41.14 -25.70 12.22
N VAL A 205 41.62 -24.46 12.28
CA VAL A 205 42.98 -24.09 12.67
C VAL A 205 43.11 -24.14 14.17
N ALA A 206 42.10 -23.84 14.98
CA ALA A 206 42.13 -24.07 16.42
C ALA A 206 42.08 -25.57 16.74
N THR A 207 41.28 -26.36 16.03
CA THR A 207 41.32 -27.84 16.18
C THR A 207 42.59 -28.45 15.59
N ALA A 208 43.12 -27.92 14.49
CA ALA A 208 44.37 -28.39 13.88
C ALA A 208 45.62 -27.82 14.55
N SER A 209 45.58 -26.68 15.23
CA SER A 209 46.69 -26.12 16.02
C SER A 209 46.73 -26.74 17.41
N VAL A 210 45.58 -27.13 17.96
CA VAL A 210 45.54 -28.05 19.11
C VAL A 210 46.09 -29.42 18.70
N ALA A 211 45.75 -29.96 17.52
CA ALA A 211 46.32 -31.22 17.03
C ALA A 211 47.81 -31.13 16.62
N ALA A 212 48.24 -30.03 15.99
CA ALA A 212 49.62 -29.80 15.55
C ALA A 212 50.52 -29.34 16.70
N GLY A 213 49.98 -28.58 17.65
CA GLY A 213 50.62 -28.28 18.94
C GLY A 213 50.88 -29.54 19.75
N VAL A 214 50.01 -30.56 19.67
CA VAL A 214 50.26 -31.88 20.24
C VAL A 214 51.37 -32.64 19.49
N GLY A 215 51.44 -32.53 18.16
CA GLY A 215 52.53 -33.10 17.37
C GLY A 215 53.90 -32.40 17.56
N ALA A 216 53.89 -31.10 17.85
CA ALA A 216 55.07 -30.29 18.08
C ALA A 216 55.53 -30.32 19.56
N ALA A 217 54.62 -30.35 20.53
CA ALA A 217 54.93 -30.54 21.95
C ALA A 217 55.43 -31.97 22.25
N ALA A 218 55.04 -32.95 21.44
CA ALA A 218 55.66 -34.28 21.46
C ALA A 218 57.14 -34.27 21.00
N ASN A 219 57.59 -33.21 20.31
CA ASN A 219 58.92 -33.12 19.70
C ASN A 219 59.74 -31.89 20.17
N SER A 220 59.19 -30.97 20.97
CA SER A 220 59.87 -29.77 21.48
C SER A 220 59.32 -29.36 22.86
N PRO A 221 60.16 -29.36 23.92
CA PRO A 221 59.72 -29.07 25.29
C PRO A 221 59.36 -27.58 25.52
N ASP A 222 60.05 -26.65 24.87
CA ASP A 222 59.87 -25.20 25.13
C ASP A 222 58.51 -24.64 24.65
N VAL A 223 57.88 -25.28 23.66
CA VAL A 223 56.54 -24.90 23.15
C VAL A 223 55.43 -25.51 24.01
N ALA A 224 55.72 -26.62 24.69
CA ALA A 224 54.78 -27.26 25.61
C ALA A 224 54.52 -26.36 26.83
N ASP A 225 55.57 -25.78 27.42
CA ASP A 225 55.47 -24.95 28.63
C ASP A 225 54.69 -23.64 28.42
N ALA A 226 54.81 -23.00 27.25
CA ALA A 226 54.13 -21.74 26.95
C ALA A 226 52.61 -21.91 26.71
N VAL A 227 52.18 -23.10 26.24
CA VAL A 227 50.77 -23.45 26.06
C VAL A 227 50.19 -24.10 27.31
N ALA A 228 51.03 -24.74 28.14
CA ALA A 228 50.64 -25.43 29.36
C ALA A 228 50.19 -24.48 30.47
N ALA A 229 50.83 -23.33 30.69
CA ALA A 229 50.55 -22.49 31.88
C ALA A 229 49.06 -22.10 32.13
N PRO A 230 48.27 -21.62 31.15
CA PRO A 230 46.84 -21.38 31.35
C PRO A 230 45.99 -22.66 31.34
N PHE A 231 46.50 -23.73 30.75
CA PHE A 231 45.84 -25.03 30.70
C PHE A 231 46.02 -25.79 32.03
N GLU A 232 47.21 -25.75 32.63
CA GLU A 232 47.57 -26.35 33.92
C GLU A 232 46.73 -25.81 35.07
N ALA A 233 46.43 -24.51 35.09
CA ALA A 233 45.54 -23.93 36.10
C ALA A 233 44.10 -24.49 36.02
N LEU A 234 43.60 -24.70 34.80
CA LEU A 234 42.30 -25.35 34.56
C LEU A 234 42.38 -26.88 34.82
N TRP A 235 43.56 -27.46 34.60
CA TRP A 235 43.85 -28.89 34.69
C TRP A 235 44.01 -29.38 36.12
N ASP A 236 44.64 -28.59 36.99
CA ASP A 236 44.76 -28.87 38.41
C ASP A 236 43.40 -28.92 39.10
N GLU A 237 42.44 -28.13 38.62
CA GLU A 237 41.08 -28.12 39.14
C GLU A 237 40.27 -29.35 38.70
N VAL A 238 40.47 -29.82 37.47
CA VAL A 238 39.92 -31.08 36.95
C VAL A 238 40.61 -32.31 37.57
N GLY A 239 41.91 -32.23 37.81
CA GLY A 239 42.74 -33.27 38.44
C GLY A 239 42.36 -33.57 39.89
N ARG A 240 41.87 -32.56 40.64
CA ARG A 240 41.29 -32.76 41.98
C ARG A 240 39.95 -33.49 41.97
N GLY A 241 39.16 -33.35 40.89
CA GLY A 241 37.83 -33.95 40.78
C GLY A 241 37.81 -35.34 40.12
N ALA A 242 38.80 -35.65 39.27
CA ALA A 242 38.84 -36.91 38.53
C ALA A 242 40.29 -37.37 38.23
N PRO A 243 41.02 -37.93 39.21
CA PRO A 243 42.43 -38.29 39.08
C PRO A 243 42.72 -39.36 37.99
N ALA A 244 41.74 -40.18 37.62
CA ALA A 244 41.88 -41.18 36.55
C ALA A 244 42.04 -40.55 35.14
N LEU A 245 41.51 -39.34 34.94
CA LEU A 245 41.64 -38.59 33.68
C LEU A 245 43.04 -37.99 33.50
N HIS A 246 43.80 -37.81 34.59
CA HIS A 246 45.13 -37.22 34.54
C HIS A 246 46.20 -38.20 34.00
N ASN A 247 46.02 -39.50 34.22
CA ASN A 247 47.01 -40.54 33.88
C ASN A 247 46.92 -41.05 32.44
N HIS A 248 45.92 -40.62 31.66
CA HIS A 248 45.69 -41.13 30.30
C HIS A 248 45.46 -39.99 29.29
N PRO A 249 46.53 -39.39 28.72
CA PRO A 249 46.43 -38.20 27.86
C PRO A 249 45.51 -38.39 26.65
N ARG A 250 45.37 -39.61 26.14
CA ARG A 250 44.44 -39.94 25.05
C ARG A 250 42.97 -39.84 25.46
N ILE A 251 42.64 -40.28 26.67
CA ILE A 251 41.27 -40.24 27.20
C ILE A 251 40.90 -38.79 27.51
N THR A 252 41.83 -38.02 28.07
CA THR A 252 41.59 -36.62 28.39
C THR A 252 41.44 -35.76 27.15
N PHE A 253 42.21 -36.02 26.10
CA PHE A 253 42.02 -35.38 24.80
C PHE A 253 40.67 -35.72 24.16
N ALA A 254 40.27 -37.01 24.20
CA ALA A 254 38.95 -37.41 23.70
C ALA A 254 37.83 -36.73 24.49
N ALA A 255 37.97 -36.59 25.81
CA ALA A 255 37.01 -35.93 26.67
C ALA A 255 36.92 -34.42 26.40
N THR A 256 38.05 -33.72 26.20
CA THR A 256 38.05 -32.28 25.87
C THR A 256 37.50 -32.01 24.46
N ALA A 257 37.84 -32.83 23.48
CA ALA A 257 37.26 -32.74 22.13
C ALA A 257 35.75 -33.01 22.14
N ALA A 258 35.30 -34.02 22.91
CA ALA A 258 33.87 -34.30 23.10
C ALA A 258 33.16 -33.14 23.81
N ALA A 259 33.77 -32.56 24.85
CA ALA A 259 33.21 -31.41 25.57
C ALA A 259 33.13 -30.16 24.68
N ALA A 260 34.17 -29.87 23.90
CA ALA A 260 34.16 -28.76 22.93
C ALA A 260 33.11 -28.99 21.83
N GLY A 261 33.01 -30.22 21.30
CA GLY A 261 31.98 -30.59 20.35
C GLY A 261 30.56 -30.44 20.91
N ALA A 262 30.34 -30.88 22.15
CA ALA A 262 29.08 -30.73 22.87
C ALA A 262 28.76 -29.26 23.14
N ALA A 263 29.74 -28.44 23.53
CA ALA A 263 29.57 -27.00 23.74
C ALA A 263 29.21 -26.27 22.45
N VAL A 264 29.90 -26.57 21.33
CA VAL A 264 29.57 -26.01 20.00
C VAL A 264 28.20 -26.45 19.54
N TRP A 265 27.83 -27.73 19.72
CA TRP A 265 26.51 -28.24 19.38
C TRP A 265 25.42 -27.57 20.23
N TYR A 266 25.63 -27.46 21.54
CA TYR A 266 24.73 -26.79 22.46
C TYR A 266 24.55 -25.31 22.11
N TYR A 267 25.65 -24.60 21.85
CA TYR A 267 25.62 -23.20 21.41
C TYR A 267 24.85 -23.03 20.10
N ARG A 268 25.10 -23.88 19.09
CA ARG A 268 24.37 -23.86 17.81
C ARG A 268 22.88 -24.14 18.01
N ARG A 269 22.53 -25.11 18.85
CA ARG A 269 21.14 -25.43 19.19
C ARG A 269 20.46 -24.26 19.90
N TYR A 270 21.12 -23.67 20.90
CA TYR A 270 20.63 -22.50 21.64
C TYR A 270 20.44 -21.29 20.72
N ALA A 271 21.42 -20.99 19.87
CA ALA A 271 21.34 -19.91 18.89
C ALA A 271 20.18 -20.12 17.89
N ARG A 272 19.98 -21.35 17.41
CA ARG A 272 18.86 -21.70 16.53
C ARG A 272 17.52 -21.50 17.22
N GLN A 273 17.37 -21.98 18.46
CA GLN A 273 16.14 -21.81 19.25
C GLN A 273 15.85 -20.32 19.52
N ARG A 274 16.88 -19.54 19.86
CA ARG A 274 16.74 -18.09 20.09
C ARG A 274 16.34 -17.35 18.82
N ASN A 275 16.93 -17.69 17.67
CA ASN A 275 16.56 -17.10 16.39
C ASN A 275 15.14 -17.50 15.96
N TYR A 276 14.73 -18.73 16.28
CA TYR A 276 13.35 -19.17 16.07
C TYR A 276 12.36 -18.38 16.93
N ALA A 277 12.63 -18.22 18.23
CA ALA A 277 11.79 -17.42 19.12
C ALA A 277 11.69 -15.95 18.64
N ARG A 278 12.82 -15.36 18.23
CA ARG A 278 12.85 -14.02 17.64
C ARG A 278 12.03 -13.93 16.36
N ALA A 279 12.12 -14.93 15.49
CA ALA A 279 11.36 -14.99 14.25
C ALA A 279 9.86 -15.03 14.52
N VAL A 280 9.41 -15.91 15.42
CA VAL A 280 8.00 -16.00 15.82
C VAL A 280 7.50 -14.66 16.39
N GLN A 281 8.28 -14.05 17.28
CA GLN A 281 7.91 -12.76 17.87
C GLN A 281 7.86 -11.65 16.82
N LEU A 282 8.84 -11.58 15.91
CA LEU A 282 8.85 -10.57 14.83
C LEU A 282 7.67 -10.74 13.87
N ILE A 283 7.38 -11.98 13.49
CA ILE A 283 6.24 -12.36 12.65
C ILE A 283 4.91 -11.96 13.30
N SER A 284 4.75 -12.21 14.60
CA SER A 284 3.53 -11.88 15.34
C SER A 284 3.24 -10.37 15.43
N CYS A 285 4.25 -9.53 15.19
CA CYS A 285 4.08 -8.08 15.16
C CYS A 285 3.42 -7.57 13.88
N VAL A 286 3.24 -8.41 12.86
CA VAL A 286 2.61 -8.06 11.58
C VAL A 286 1.32 -8.87 11.43
N ARG A 287 0.18 -8.19 11.41
CA ARG A 287 -1.13 -8.86 11.47
C ARG A 287 -1.85 -8.91 10.11
N VAL A 288 -1.46 -8.08 9.15
CA VAL A 288 -2.20 -7.86 7.89
C VAL A 288 -1.67 -8.67 6.69
N VAL A 289 -0.68 -9.54 6.90
CA VAL A 289 -0.08 -10.36 5.84
C VAL A 289 0.01 -11.80 6.29
N LYS A 290 -0.23 -12.73 5.36
CA LYS A 290 0.00 -14.16 5.62
C LYS A 290 1.48 -14.39 5.85
N GLN A 291 1.79 -14.91 7.03
CA GLN A 291 3.14 -15.01 7.51
C GLN A 291 3.93 -16.13 6.83
N GLN A 292 5.21 -15.88 6.59
CA GLN A 292 6.16 -16.89 6.12
C GLN A 292 6.47 -17.90 7.24
N PRO A 293 6.93 -19.11 6.90
CA PRO A 293 7.34 -20.09 7.90
C PRO A 293 8.40 -19.52 8.87
N PRO A 294 8.23 -19.66 10.20
CA PRO A 294 9.16 -19.10 11.18
C PRO A 294 10.60 -19.61 11.01
N GLU A 295 10.80 -20.81 10.46
CA GLU A 295 12.12 -21.39 10.19
C GLU A 295 12.88 -20.58 9.13
N LEU A 296 12.17 -20.12 8.10
CA LEU A 296 12.75 -19.31 7.03
C LEU A 296 13.16 -17.95 7.62
N MET A 297 12.29 -17.31 8.38
CA MET A 297 12.58 -16.04 9.03
C MET A 297 13.73 -16.18 10.05
N ALA A 298 13.78 -17.25 10.83
CA ALA A 298 14.88 -17.53 11.76
C ALA A 298 16.22 -17.65 11.03
N SER A 299 16.23 -18.34 9.87
CA SER A 299 17.43 -18.46 9.03
C SER A 299 17.88 -17.09 8.50
N LEU A 300 16.94 -16.24 8.09
CA LEU A 300 17.21 -14.89 7.62
C LEU A 300 17.79 -14.00 8.74
N LEU A 301 17.14 -13.99 9.91
CA LEU A 301 17.58 -13.21 11.07
C LEU A 301 18.98 -13.61 11.53
N SER A 302 19.30 -14.92 11.50
CA SER A 302 20.62 -15.42 11.88
C SER A 302 21.76 -14.92 10.97
N ARG A 303 21.44 -14.52 9.73
CA ARG A 303 22.41 -13.98 8.77
C ARG A 303 22.51 -12.47 8.81
N LEU A 304 21.42 -11.78 9.14
CA LEU A 304 21.35 -10.31 9.07
C LEU A 304 21.72 -9.60 10.38
N PHE A 305 21.52 -10.26 11.52
CA PHE A 305 21.58 -9.66 12.84
C PHE A 305 22.41 -10.50 13.81
N ASN A 306 22.95 -9.82 14.83
CA ASN A 306 23.67 -10.51 15.89
C ASN A 306 22.67 -11.30 16.76
N PRO A 307 23.09 -12.43 17.36
CA PRO A 307 22.22 -13.21 18.26
C PRO A 307 21.69 -12.41 19.46
N GLN A 308 22.44 -11.38 19.88
CA GLN A 308 22.11 -10.50 21.00
C GLN A 308 21.01 -9.48 20.66
N ASP A 309 20.83 -9.13 19.39
CA ASP A 309 19.84 -8.14 18.96
C ASP A 309 18.42 -8.60 19.32
N ARG A 310 17.69 -7.72 20.03
CA ARG A 310 16.29 -7.94 20.41
C ARG A 310 15.36 -7.61 19.25
N VAL A 311 14.16 -8.18 19.26
CA VAL A 311 13.15 -7.95 18.20
C VAL A 311 12.81 -6.46 18.08
N ASP A 312 12.67 -5.74 19.20
CA ASP A 312 12.39 -4.30 19.16
C ASP A 312 13.51 -3.49 18.51
N THR A 313 14.77 -3.88 18.72
CA THR A 313 15.93 -3.27 18.07
C THR A 313 15.92 -3.54 16.57
N ILE A 314 15.59 -4.76 16.15
CA ILE A 314 15.47 -5.11 14.72
C ILE A 314 14.34 -4.30 14.08
N ARG A 315 13.20 -4.22 14.76
CA ARG A 315 12.04 -3.46 14.30
C ARG A 315 12.38 -1.98 14.17
N SER A 316 12.94 -1.34 15.20
CA SER A 316 13.26 0.08 15.15
C SER A 316 14.25 0.44 14.04
N LEU A 317 15.18 -0.47 13.71
CA LEU A 317 16.19 -0.22 12.69
C LEU A 317 15.68 -0.43 11.25
N CYS A 318 14.80 -1.40 11.03
CA CYS A 318 14.49 -1.91 9.69
C CYS A 318 13.01 -1.85 9.29
N ILE A 319 12.07 -1.79 10.23
CA ILE A 319 10.64 -1.88 9.89
C ILE A 319 9.87 -0.67 10.44
N GLY A 320 10.18 -0.24 11.65
CA GLY A 320 9.45 0.77 12.42
C GLY A 320 8.52 0.13 13.46
N ILE A 321 8.41 0.78 14.62
CA ILE A 321 7.50 0.38 15.70
C ILE A 321 6.17 1.13 15.56
N SER A 322 6.22 2.44 15.37
CA SER A 322 5.05 3.30 15.15
C SER A 322 4.75 3.48 13.65
N ALA A 323 3.55 3.97 13.35
CA ALA A 323 3.13 4.32 11.99
C ALA A 323 4.10 5.30 11.31
N HIS A 324 4.48 6.37 12.00
CA HIS A 324 5.43 7.38 11.50
C HIS A 324 6.80 6.76 11.18
N GLN A 325 7.39 5.99 12.10
CA GLN A 325 8.69 5.34 11.87
C GLN A 325 8.66 4.39 10.67
N LYS A 326 7.57 3.63 10.50
CA LYS A 326 7.39 2.72 9.37
C LYS A 326 7.39 3.48 8.04
N LEU A 327 6.66 4.60 7.97
CA LEU A 327 6.58 5.44 6.77
C LEU A 327 7.90 6.19 6.49
N ASP A 328 8.60 6.65 7.52
CA ASP A 328 9.93 7.28 7.37
C ASP A 328 10.97 6.30 6.84
N LEU A 329 10.99 5.08 7.37
CA LEU A 329 11.87 4.02 6.91
C LEU A 329 11.53 3.63 5.46
N LEU A 330 10.25 3.53 5.12
CA LEU A 330 9.83 3.29 3.74
C LEU A 330 10.28 4.42 2.82
N THR A 331 10.11 5.67 3.23
CA THR A 331 10.51 6.86 2.45
C THR A 331 12.01 6.89 2.23
N SER A 332 12.79 6.56 3.26
CA SER A 332 14.26 6.48 3.16
C SER A 332 14.70 5.42 2.16
N LEU A 333 14.07 4.23 2.19
CA LEU A 333 14.33 3.16 1.24
C LEU A 333 13.95 3.58 -0.18
N VAL A 334 12.77 4.14 -0.37
CA VAL A 334 12.26 4.59 -1.67
C VAL A 334 13.14 5.71 -2.24
N ARG A 335 13.66 6.61 -1.40
CA ARG A 335 14.66 7.62 -1.80
C ARG A 335 15.97 7.01 -2.28
N LEU A 336 16.46 5.98 -1.59
CA LEU A 336 17.64 5.23 -2.05
C LEU A 336 17.41 4.57 -3.41
N LEU A 337 16.17 4.13 -3.71
CA LEU A 337 15.81 3.58 -5.02
C LEU A 337 15.75 4.65 -6.12
N GLY A 338 15.80 5.95 -5.77
CA GLY A 338 15.83 7.08 -6.70
C GLY A 338 14.48 7.78 -6.91
N PHE A 339 13.50 7.49 -6.06
CA PHE A 339 12.28 8.29 -5.96
C PHE A 339 12.50 9.47 -5.00
N GLU A 340 11.64 10.46 -5.02
CA GLU A 340 11.72 11.63 -4.13
C GLU A 340 10.99 11.41 -2.80
N SER A 341 9.86 10.72 -2.84
CA SER A 341 9.01 10.46 -1.69
C SER A 341 7.98 9.36 -1.98
N VAL A 342 7.16 9.02 -0.99
CA VAL A 342 6.01 8.13 -1.11
C VAL A 342 4.73 8.95 -1.16
N ALA A 343 3.80 8.57 -2.03
CA ALA A 343 2.42 9.04 -2.02
C ALA A 343 1.49 7.84 -1.87
N VAL A 344 0.43 7.97 -1.06
CA VAL A 344 -0.48 6.86 -0.77
C VAL A 344 -1.88 7.23 -1.24
N PHE A 345 -2.53 6.32 -1.95
CA PHE A 345 -3.92 6.46 -2.36
C PHE A 345 -4.76 5.35 -1.72
N GLY A 346 -5.95 5.71 -1.23
CA GLY A 346 -6.95 4.74 -0.79
C GLY A 346 -8.36 5.24 -1.01
N ASP A 347 -9.19 4.44 -1.66
CA ASP A 347 -10.57 4.73 -2.07
C ASP A 347 -11.37 3.43 -2.05
N CYS A 348 -12.69 3.55 -2.19
CA CYS A 348 -13.63 2.42 -2.19
C CYS A 348 -13.52 1.54 -0.94
N PHE A 349 -13.21 2.12 0.22
CA PHE A 349 -13.15 1.38 1.48
C PHE A 349 -14.51 0.76 1.85
N ASP A 350 -15.61 1.36 1.42
CA ASP A 350 -16.98 0.86 1.56
C ASP A 350 -17.28 -0.38 0.68
N GLU A 351 -16.46 -0.65 -0.34
CA GLU A 351 -16.57 -1.86 -1.16
C GLU A 351 -15.75 -3.03 -0.59
N VAL A 352 -14.92 -2.77 0.42
CA VAL A 352 -14.17 -3.82 1.12
C VAL A 352 -15.15 -4.54 2.05
N SER A 353 -15.42 -5.82 1.78
CA SER A 353 -16.41 -6.62 2.56
C SER A 353 -16.30 -6.51 4.09
N LEU A 354 -15.08 -6.40 4.64
CA LEU A 354 -14.84 -6.28 6.07
C LEU A 354 -14.91 -4.83 6.60
N LEU A 355 -15.25 -3.87 5.77
CA LEU A 355 -15.51 -2.47 6.11
C LEU A 355 -16.84 -2.00 5.51
N ASP A 356 -17.71 -2.94 5.11
CA ASP A 356 -19.04 -2.63 4.60
C ASP A 356 -19.79 -1.81 5.67
N PRO A 357 -20.22 -0.57 5.39
CA PRO A 357 -20.84 0.30 6.37
C PRO A 357 -22.22 -0.19 6.84
N VAL A 358 -22.87 -1.10 6.10
CA VAL A 358 -24.14 -1.72 6.47
C VAL A 358 -23.92 -2.90 7.39
N GLN A 359 -22.93 -3.75 7.10
CA GLN A 359 -22.65 -4.94 7.90
C GLN A 359 -21.79 -4.63 9.13
N TYR A 360 -20.79 -3.76 8.99
CA TYR A 360 -19.76 -3.46 9.98
C TYR A 360 -19.59 -1.94 10.18
N PRO A 361 -20.63 -1.25 10.69
CA PRO A 361 -20.60 0.20 10.88
C PRO A 361 -19.57 0.67 11.90
N GLY A 362 -19.21 -0.13 12.91
CA GLY A 362 -18.14 0.16 13.85
C GLY A 362 -16.76 0.06 13.23
N ALA A 363 -16.53 -0.96 12.39
CA ALA A 363 -15.23 -1.23 11.78
C ALA A 363 -14.80 -0.10 10.83
N ILE A 364 -15.68 0.35 9.93
CA ILE A 364 -15.37 1.46 9.01
C ILE A 364 -15.09 2.78 9.75
N LYS A 365 -15.78 3.03 10.88
CA LYS A 365 -15.54 4.22 11.72
C LYS A 365 -14.19 4.14 12.40
N ALA A 366 -13.85 3.02 13.00
CA ALA A 366 -12.55 2.82 13.62
C ALA A 366 -11.41 2.91 12.59
N PHE A 367 -11.61 2.35 11.40
CA PHE A 367 -10.65 2.45 10.30
C PHE A 367 -10.41 3.92 9.90
N ALA A 368 -11.48 4.67 9.65
CA ALA A 368 -11.37 6.09 9.29
C ALA A 368 -10.75 6.93 10.43
N LYS A 369 -11.10 6.63 11.69
CA LYS A 369 -10.51 7.27 12.87
C LYS A 369 -9.00 7.07 12.94
N GLU A 370 -8.51 5.85 12.72
CA GLU A 370 -7.07 5.59 12.74
C GLU A 370 -6.32 6.33 11.63
N VAL A 371 -6.92 6.45 10.43
CA VAL A 371 -6.35 7.24 9.31
C VAL A 371 -6.24 8.71 9.66
N CYS A 372 -7.21 9.24 10.41
CA CYS A 372 -7.24 10.62 10.85
C CYS A 372 -6.33 10.92 12.06
N ARG A 373 -5.51 9.98 12.55
CA ARG A 373 -4.56 10.28 13.63
C ARG A 373 -3.39 11.12 13.12
N ASN A 374 -2.94 12.07 13.95
CA ASN A 374 -1.78 12.93 13.68
C ASN A 374 -0.53 12.16 13.22
N ASP A 375 -0.28 10.97 13.79
CA ASP A 375 0.87 10.13 13.44
C ASP A 375 0.91 9.77 11.95
N LEU A 376 -0.26 9.63 11.31
CA LEU A 376 -0.39 9.42 9.88
C LEU A 376 -0.48 10.74 9.12
N LEU A 377 -1.34 11.66 9.57
CA LEU A 377 -1.60 12.90 8.84
C LEU A 377 -0.34 13.76 8.64
N ASN A 378 0.57 13.78 9.62
CA ASN A 378 1.82 14.54 9.57
C ASN A 378 2.87 13.97 8.60
N PHE A 379 2.68 12.75 8.08
CA PHE A 379 3.60 12.18 7.09
C PHE A 379 3.53 12.93 5.74
N GLY A 380 2.34 13.41 5.37
CA GLY A 380 2.09 14.09 4.10
C GLY A 380 1.82 13.13 2.94
N ARG A 381 1.30 13.65 1.81
CA ARG A 381 1.03 12.90 0.57
C ARG A 381 0.12 11.67 0.75
N LEU A 382 -0.74 11.67 1.76
CA LEU A 382 -1.77 10.66 1.96
C LEU A 382 -3.08 11.16 1.35
N HIS A 383 -3.66 10.40 0.42
CA HIS A 383 -4.88 10.76 -0.31
C HIS A 383 -5.95 9.70 -0.08
N PHE A 384 -6.86 9.97 0.85
CA PHE A 384 -7.89 9.01 1.26
C PHE A 384 -9.29 9.49 0.93
N PHE A 385 -10.13 8.56 0.49
CA PHE A 385 -11.50 8.79 0.07
C PHE A 385 -12.43 7.88 0.86
N PHE A 386 -13.22 8.48 1.75
CA PHE A 386 -14.14 7.77 2.65
C PHE A 386 -15.59 7.96 2.22
N PRO A 387 -16.47 7.00 2.58
CA PRO A 387 -17.92 7.21 2.50
C PRO A 387 -18.34 8.42 3.36
N ASP A 388 -19.60 8.82 3.27
CA ASP A 388 -20.16 9.93 4.03
C ASP A 388 -20.26 9.55 5.53
N SER A 389 -19.11 9.58 6.19
CA SER A 389 -18.91 9.11 7.55
C SER A 389 -18.40 10.21 8.46
N ARG A 390 -18.23 11.45 7.98
CA ARG A 390 -17.82 12.57 8.84
C ARG A 390 -18.82 12.80 9.96
N LEU A 391 -20.13 12.64 9.70
CA LEU A 391 -21.17 12.72 10.72
C LEU A 391 -21.08 11.58 11.76
N SER A 392 -20.44 10.47 11.40
CA SER A 392 -20.26 9.31 12.27
C SER A 392 -18.93 9.28 13.01
N LEU A 393 -17.94 10.03 12.51
CA LEU A 393 -16.72 10.39 13.21
C LEU A 393 -17.09 11.59 14.08
N ASP A 394 -17.50 11.34 15.32
CA ASP A 394 -17.92 12.42 16.22
C ASP A 394 -16.71 13.29 16.62
N LEU A 395 -16.41 14.26 15.76
CA LEU A 395 -15.30 15.22 15.88
C LEU A 395 -15.37 16.00 17.21
N ASN A 396 -16.56 16.10 17.81
CA ASN A 396 -16.81 16.85 19.02
C ASN A 396 -16.66 16.03 20.30
N THR A 397 -16.82 14.70 20.26
CA THR A 397 -16.63 13.85 21.44
C THR A 397 -15.29 13.13 21.44
N ASP A 398 -14.74 12.81 20.26
CA ASP A 398 -13.51 12.04 20.17
C ASP A 398 -12.26 12.93 20.35
N LYS A 399 -11.59 12.77 21.49
CA LYS A 399 -10.34 13.49 21.82
C LYS A 399 -9.27 13.30 20.74
N THR A 400 -9.18 12.13 20.13
CA THR A 400 -8.17 11.85 19.10
C THR A 400 -8.41 12.66 17.81
N LEU A 401 -9.68 12.89 17.46
CA LEU A 401 -10.05 13.70 16.30
C LEU A 401 -9.95 15.20 16.58
N LYS A 402 -10.15 15.64 17.84
CA LYS A 402 -9.82 17.02 18.25
C LYS A 402 -8.34 17.32 18.13
N GLU A 403 -7.50 16.33 18.43
CA GLU A 403 -6.04 16.47 18.31
C GLU A 403 -5.58 16.47 16.85
N ALA A 404 -6.33 15.87 15.92
CA ALA A 404 -5.96 15.61 14.52
C ALA A 404 -5.67 16.85 13.64
N ARG A 405 -5.73 18.08 14.19
CA ARG A 405 -5.44 19.37 13.51
C ARG A 405 -5.87 19.38 12.05
N PHE A 406 -7.15 19.09 11.80
CA PHE A 406 -7.73 19.07 10.46
C PHE A 406 -7.63 20.42 9.73
N ASP A 407 -7.28 21.50 10.43
CA ASP A 407 -6.93 22.79 9.85
C ASP A 407 -5.64 22.76 9.02
N ARG A 408 -4.72 21.82 9.29
CA ARG A 408 -3.44 21.66 8.57
C ARG A 408 -3.49 20.68 7.41
N HIS A 409 -4.57 19.90 7.33
CA HIS A 409 -4.76 18.85 6.32
C HIS A 409 -5.99 19.19 5.50
N PHE A 410 -6.01 18.80 4.22
CA PHE A 410 -7.17 19.10 3.39
C PHE A 410 -8.26 18.06 3.67
N VAL A 411 -9.13 18.33 4.64
CA VAL A 411 -10.26 17.46 4.96
C VAL A 411 -11.57 18.11 4.51
N ARG A 412 -12.24 17.50 3.53
CA ARG A 412 -13.44 18.05 2.91
C ARG A 412 -14.56 17.04 2.77
N ASP A 413 -15.78 17.55 2.92
CA ASP A 413 -16.98 16.88 2.45
C ASP A 413 -17.19 17.22 0.99
N LEU A 414 -17.34 16.20 0.15
CA LEU A 414 -17.63 16.33 -1.27
C LEU A 414 -19.10 16.62 -1.47
N THR A 415 -19.44 17.91 -1.41
CA THR A 415 -20.74 18.45 -1.73
C THR A 415 -20.73 19.04 -3.12
N TRP A 416 -21.73 18.71 -3.94
CA TRP A 416 -21.86 19.29 -5.28
C TRP A 416 -22.89 20.39 -5.28
N SER A 417 -22.50 21.58 -5.73
CA SER A 417 -23.46 22.64 -6.00
C SER A 417 -24.22 22.33 -7.28
N ARG A 418 -25.42 22.88 -7.39
CA ARG A 418 -26.24 22.78 -8.60
C ARG A 418 -25.46 23.19 -9.86
N PHE A 419 -24.71 24.29 -9.79
CA PHE A 419 -23.95 24.80 -10.92
C PHE A 419 -22.83 23.83 -11.36
N GLN A 420 -22.21 23.12 -10.41
CA GLN A 420 -21.20 22.10 -10.71
C GLN A 420 -21.83 20.88 -11.40
N LEU A 421 -23.03 20.47 -10.96
CA LEU A 421 -23.78 19.38 -11.60
C LEU A 421 -24.22 19.75 -13.02
N GLU A 422 -24.68 20.98 -13.23
CA GLU A 422 -25.05 21.50 -14.55
C GLU A 422 -23.85 21.52 -15.50
N GLN A 423 -22.70 22.04 -15.05
CA GLN A 423 -21.46 22.00 -15.83
C GLN A 423 -20.99 20.58 -16.14
N LEU A 424 -21.12 19.65 -15.19
CA LEU A 424 -20.78 18.25 -15.43
C LEU A 424 -21.67 17.64 -16.52
N ALA A 425 -22.98 17.94 -16.49
CA ALA A 425 -23.91 17.47 -17.50
C ALA A 425 -23.56 18.02 -18.89
N GLU A 426 -23.31 19.32 -18.97
CA GLU A 426 -22.91 20.00 -20.21
C GLU A 426 -21.60 19.44 -20.78
N ARG A 427 -20.57 19.27 -19.95
CA ARG A 427 -19.28 18.71 -20.37
C ARG A 427 -19.42 17.30 -20.92
N ARG A 428 -20.19 16.44 -20.26
CA ARG A 428 -20.44 15.08 -20.75
C ARG A 428 -21.22 15.08 -22.06
N PHE A 429 -22.19 15.97 -22.19
CA PHE A 429 -22.95 16.14 -23.43
C PHE A 429 -22.06 16.56 -24.60
N ILE A 430 -21.21 17.59 -24.41
CA ILE A 430 -20.24 18.04 -25.41
C ILE A 430 -19.25 16.93 -25.78
N ALA A 431 -18.76 16.19 -24.78
CA ALA A 431 -17.82 15.09 -25.03
C ALA A 431 -18.44 13.95 -25.85
N ALA A 432 -19.73 13.67 -25.68
CA ALA A 432 -20.42 12.64 -26.46
C ALA A 432 -20.72 13.07 -27.91
N GLN A 433 -20.62 14.35 -28.24
CA GLN A 433 -20.68 14.85 -29.62
C GLN A 433 -19.37 14.67 -30.39
N ARG A 434 -18.26 14.41 -29.70
CA ARG A 434 -16.96 14.19 -30.35
C ARG A 434 -16.88 12.76 -30.90
N PRO A 435 -16.42 12.57 -32.15
CA PRO A 435 -16.18 11.23 -32.68
C PRO A 435 -15.11 10.53 -31.83
N SER A 436 -15.38 9.26 -31.48
CA SER A 436 -14.50 8.40 -30.69
C SER A 436 -13.19 8.15 -31.43
N GLY A 437 -12.19 9.02 -31.25
CA GLY A 437 -10.90 8.91 -31.94
C GLY A 437 -10.08 10.21 -32.06
N SER A 438 -10.68 11.38 -31.79
CA SER A 438 -9.91 12.63 -31.76
C SER A 438 -9.27 12.81 -30.38
N ALA A 439 -8.02 12.33 -30.24
CA ALA A 439 -7.18 12.65 -29.09
C ALA A 439 -7.00 14.17 -29.01
N ALA A 440 -7.03 14.71 -27.78
CA ALA A 440 -6.91 16.13 -27.48
C ALA A 440 -5.67 16.75 -28.16
N GLY A 441 -5.87 17.34 -29.33
CA GLY A 441 -4.84 17.98 -30.13
C GLY A 441 -5.50 18.97 -31.07
N THR A 442 -5.36 20.25 -30.74
CA THR A 442 -5.57 21.41 -31.60
C THR A 442 -6.99 21.56 -32.19
N MET A 443 -7.74 22.54 -31.66
CA MET A 443 -8.88 23.13 -32.37
C MET A 443 -8.37 23.86 -33.61
N GLU A 444 -8.10 23.14 -34.69
CA GLU A 444 -8.17 23.71 -36.03
C GLU A 444 -9.49 23.30 -36.67
N ALA A 445 -10.26 24.34 -37.02
CA ALA A 445 -11.55 24.24 -37.67
C ALA A 445 -11.42 23.51 -39.01
N SER A 446 -11.60 22.19 -39.01
CA SER A 446 -11.87 21.46 -40.25
C SER A 446 -13.33 21.65 -40.61
N ALA A 447 -13.59 22.78 -41.26
CA ALA A 447 -14.79 23.01 -42.03
C ALA A 447 -14.72 22.13 -43.29
N ASN A 448 -15.34 20.95 -43.26
CA ASN A 448 -15.83 20.30 -44.47
C ASN A 448 -16.77 19.13 -44.15
N GLY A 449 -18.05 19.47 -43.99
CA GLY A 449 -19.20 18.57 -44.01
C GLY A 449 -20.47 19.39 -43.73
N PRO A 450 -21.59 19.18 -44.44
CA PRO A 450 -22.85 19.86 -44.15
C PRO A 450 -23.51 19.22 -42.92
N GLY A 451 -22.81 19.26 -41.78
CA GLY A 451 -23.28 18.76 -40.49
C GLY A 451 -23.62 19.94 -39.59
N LYS A 452 -24.81 19.92 -38.99
CA LYS A 452 -25.20 20.87 -37.94
C LYS A 452 -24.07 21.02 -36.91
N GLY A 453 -23.71 22.26 -36.56
CA GLY A 453 -22.72 22.54 -35.53
C GLY A 453 -23.07 21.90 -34.17
N PRO A 454 -22.13 21.91 -33.20
CA PRO A 454 -22.35 21.32 -31.88
C PRO A 454 -23.61 21.90 -31.26
N THR A 455 -24.53 21.02 -30.85
CA THR A 455 -25.77 21.44 -30.21
C THR A 455 -25.48 21.82 -28.75
N ALA A 456 -26.05 22.92 -28.27
CA ALA A 456 -25.87 23.34 -26.89
C ALA A 456 -26.62 22.39 -25.94
N PHE A 457 -26.10 22.16 -24.73
CA PHE A 457 -26.80 21.33 -23.73
C PHE A 457 -28.19 21.90 -23.40
N SER A 458 -28.35 23.22 -23.42
CA SER A 458 -29.63 23.90 -23.25
C SER A 458 -30.69 23.51 -24.29
N SER A 459 -30.28 23.07 -25.49
CA SER A 459 -31.21 22.65 -26.55
C SER A 459 -31.99 21.38 -26.21
N LEU A 460 -31.48 20.53 -25.30
CA LEU A 460 -32.24 19.40 -24.75
C LEU A 460 -33.51 19.87 -24.02
N PHE A 461 -33.47 21.08 -23.47
CA PHE A 461 -34.50 21.64 -22.62
C PHE A 461 -35.31 22.74 -23.31
N GLU A 462 -35.15 22.99 -24.61
CA GLU A 462 -36.02 23.95 -25.33
C GLU A 462 -37.51 23.57 -25.25
N LYS A 463 -37.81 22.27 -25.05
CA LYS A 463 -39.17 21.75 -24.82
C LYS A 463 -39.58 21.74 -23.33
N VAL A 464 -38.70 22.13 -22.41
CA VAL A 464 -38.91 22.15 -20.96
C VAL A 464 -38.85 23.60 -20.48
N ARG A 465 -39.72 24.01 -19.56
CA ARG A 465 -39.56 25.34 -18.95
C ARG A 465 -38.26 25.33 -18.14
N VAL A 466 -37.32 26.21 -18.49
CA VAL A 466 -35.98 26.29 -17.89
C VAL A 466 -36.03 26.43 -16.36
N GLU A 467 -37.05 27.13 -15.85
CA GLU A 467 -37.32 27.31 -14.42
C GLU A 467 -37.56 25.98 -13.68
N ASP A 468 -38.23 25.03 -14.32
CA ASP A 468 -38.56 23.73 -13.75
C ASP A 468 -37.31 22.85 -13.65
N PHE A 469 -36.52 22.75 -14.72
CA PHE A 469 -35.28 21.93 -14.74
C PHE A 469 -34.28 22.36 -13.65
N SER A 470 -34.10 23.67 -13.55
CA SER A 470 -33.33 24.37 -12.53
C SER A 470 -33.73 23.96 -11.10
N SER A 471 -35.03 23.87 -10.82
CA SER A 471 -35.56 23.48 -9.52
C SER A 471 -35.36 21.99 -9.22
N TYR A 472 -35.44 21.13 -10.24
CA TYR A 472 -35.24 19.68 -10.10
C TYR A 472 -33.77 19.32 -9.90
N LEU A 473 -32.84 19.99 -10.59
CA LEU A 473 -31.40 19.83 -10.35
C LEU A 473 -31.00 20.23 -8.93
N ALA A 474 -31.65 21.23 -8.33
CA ALA A 474 -31.39 21.64 -6.96
C ALA A 474 -31.76 20.56 -5.92
N LYS A 475 -32.58 19.57 -6.29
CA LYS A 475 -32.90 18.41 -5.43
C LYS A 475 -31.81 17.34 -5.44
N LEU A 476 -30.89 17.40 -6.40
CA LEU A 476 -29.78 16.46 -6.50
C LEU A 476 -28.57 16.92 -5.70
N SER A 477 -27.83 15.97 -5.17
CA SER A 477 -26.67 16.18 -4.31
C SER A 477 -25.40 15.51 -4.83
N THR A 478 -25.51 14.57 -5.78
CA THR A 478 -24.37 13.83 -6.31
C THR A 478 -24.38 13.72 -7.85
N PRO A 479 -23.18 13.59 -8.47
CA PRO A 479 -23.04 13.23 -9.88
C PRO A 479 -23.81 11.97 -10.28
N ARG A 480 -23.85 10.94 -9.43
CA ARG A 480 -24.57 9.70 -9.75
C ARG A 480 -26.08 9.92 -9.87
N GLU A 481 -26.68 10.67 -8.95
CA GLU A 481 -28.09 11.05 -9.03
C GLU A 481 -28.37 11.81 -10.34
N LEU A 482 -27.49 12.74 -10.71
CA LEU A 482 -27.57 13.46 -11.99
C LEU A 482 -27.52 12.50 -13.19
N MET A 483 -26.58 11.54 -13.20
CA MET A 483 -26.49 10.57 -14.31
C MET A 483 -27.76 9.73 -14.45
N ILE A 484 -28.34 9.29 -13.33
CA ILE A 484 -29.57 8.49 -13.34
C ILE A 484 -30.75 9.33 -13.84
N MET A 485 -30.92 10.54 -13.31
CA MET A 485 -31.96 11.47 -13.72
C MET A 485 -31.86 11.75 -15.23
N MET A 486 -30.67 12.10 -15.72
CA MET A 486 -30.46 12.43 -17.13
C MET A 486 -30.66 11.22 -18.05
N THR A 487 -30.28 10.01 -17.62
CA THR A 487 -30.56 8.78 -18.38
C THR A 487 -32.07 8.55 -18.51
N GLU A 488 -32.82 8.74 -17.43
CA GLU A 488 -34.28 8.58 -17.42
C GLU A 488 -34.96 9.63 -18.30
N ILE A 489 -34.50 10.88 -18.26
CA ILE A 489 -35.02 11.95 -19.12
C ILE A 489 -34.83 11.61 -20.59
N LEU A 490 -33.63 11.17 -20.99
CA LEU A 490 -33.37 10.78 -22.38
C LEU A 490 -34.25 9.60 -22.83
N ALA A 491 -34.41 8.58 -21.97
CA ALA A 491 -35.27 7.44 -22.26
C ALA A 491 -36.75 7.84 -22.45
N ARG A 492 -37.23 8.82 -21.68
CA ARG A 492 -38.60 9.35 -21.83
C ARG A 492 -38.77 10.18 -23.10
N MET A 493 -37.78 11.00 -23.45
CA MET A 493 -37.80 11.74 -24.72
C MET A 493 -37.81 10.79 -25.92
N GLU A 494 -37.10 9.66 -25.83
CA GLU A 494 -37.10 8.62 -26.87
C GLU A 494 -38.45 7.88 -26.95
N ALA A 495 -39.08 7.58 -25.81
CA ALA A 495 -40.40 6.96 -25.76
C ALA A 495 -41.53 7.87 -26.26
N HIS A 496 -41.36 9.19 -26.18
CA HIS A 496 -42.37 10.20 -26.52
C HIS A 496 -41.79 11.34 -27.37
N PRO A 497 -41.36 11.10 -28.63
CA PRO A 497 -40.64 12.08 -29.45
C PRO A 497 -41.46 13.35 -29.76
N ASP A 498 -42.79 13.21 -29.83
CA ASP A 498 -43.72 14.30 -30.18
C ASP A 498 -44.23 15.08 -28.97
N LYS A 499 -44.04 14.58 -27.73
CA LYS A 499 -44.47 15.27 -26.52
C LYS A 499 -43.32 16.08 -25.92
N SER A 500 -43.63 17.27 -25.39
CA SER A 500 -42.73 17.96 -24.46
C SER A 500 -42.67 17.16 -23.16
N LEU A 501 -41.49 17.10 -22.54
CA LEU A 501 -41.35 16.55 -21.18
C LEU A 501 -42.21 17.39 -20.23
N GLU A 502 -43.12 16.74 -19.52
CA GLU A 502 -43.97 17.39 -18.52
C GLU A 502 -43.24 17.50 -17.18
N ALA A 503 -43.68 18.41 -16.30
CA ALA A 503 -43.12 18.53 -14.95
C ALA A 503 -43.19 17.20 -14.16
N GLN A 504 -44.24 16.41 -14.40
CA GLN A 504 -44.41 15.08 -13.80
C GLN A 504 -43.32 14.10 -14.26
N ASP A 505 -42.86 14.18 -15.52
CA ASP A 505 -41.78 13.33 -16.02
C ASP A 505 -40.46 13.64 -15.31
N MET A 506 -40.20 14.93 -15.10
CA MET A 506 -39.03 15.42 -14.38
C MET A 506 -39.04 14.99 -12.91
N GLU A 507 -40.20 15.07 -12.27
CA GLU A 507 -40.37 14.63 -10.89
C GLU A 507 -40.13 13.12 -10.74
N ILE A 508 -40.68 12.31 -11.64
CA ILE A 508 -40.44 10.86 -11.61
C ILE A 508 -38.96 10.54 -11.85
N ALA A 509 -38.29 11.25 -12.77
CA ALA A 509 -36.85 11.07 -13.02
C ALA A 509 -36.00 11.40 -11.79
N VAL A 510 -36.33 12.48 -11.06
CA VAL A 510 -35.64 12.83 -9.79
C VAL A 510 -35.91 11.78 -8.72
N THR A 511 -37.16 11.38 -8.51
CA THR A 511 -37.50 10.37 -7.50
C THR A 511 -36.78 9.06 -7.76
N LYS A 512 -36.78 8.59 -9.01
CA LYS A 512 -36.05 7.40 -9.44
C LYS A 512 -34.53 7.54 -9.25
N ALA A 513 -33.98 8.73 -9.50
CA ALA A 513 -32.57 9.01 -9.27
C ALA A 513 -32.20 8.93 -7.79
N LEU A 514 -33.02 9.48 -6.90
CA LEU A 514 -32.81 9.44 -5.45
C LEU A 514 -32.93 8.01 -4.91
N GLU A 515 -33.88 7.21 -5.41
CA GLU A 515 -34.07 5.82 -5.02
C GLU A 515 -32.93 4.90 -5.49
N GLN A 516 -32.45 5.07 -6.73
CA GLN A 516 -31.42 4.21 -7.33
C GLN A 516 -29.97 4.62 -7.01
N ALA A 517 -29.76 5.80 -6.42
CA ALA A 517 -28.44 6.29 -6.05
C ALA A 517 -27.90 5.68 -4.76
N VAL A 518 -28.79 5.27 -3.85
CA VAL A 518 -28.49 4.47 -2.64
C VAL A 518 -27.91 3.11 -3.09
#